data_AF-A0A3L7JHL3-F1
#
_entry.id   AF-A0A3L7JHL3-F1
#
_cell.length_a   1.000
_cell.length_b   1.000
_cell.length_c   1.000
_cell.angle_alpha   90.00
_cell.angle_beta   90.00
_cell.angle_gamma   90.00
#
_symmetry.space_group_name_H-M   'P 1'
#
loop_
_entity.id
_entity.type
_entity.pdbx_description
1 polymer ?
#
loop_
_entity_poly.entity_id
_entity_poly.type
_entity_poly.pdbx_seq_one_letter_code
_entity_poly.pdbx_strand_id
1 'polypeptide(L)'
;MKVEEVNMKMSTEDKLHVLQELREDIGEAAFRRAVAAVETKHILELMYYKGKRIERTELCNRVNLTLWGFGCEPMSYSWFRAWL
;
A
#
# COMPACT_ATOMS: atom_id res chain seq x y z
N MET A 1 14.22 -8.27 -34.46
CA MET A 1 14.60 -8.46 -33.05
C MET A 1 13.42 -7.99 -32.21
N LYS A 2 12.66 -8.89 -31.59
CA LYS A 2 11.53 -8.51 -30.74
C LYS A 2 12.12 -7.98 -29.43
N VAL A 3 11.89 -6.71 -29.14
CA VAL A 3 12.19 -6.15 -27.82
C VAL A 3 11.11 -6.72 -26.90
N GLU A 4 11.45 -7.79 -26.18
CA GLU A 4 10.63 -8.22 -25.05
C GLU A 4 10.78 -7.16 -23.98
N GLU A 5 9.78 -6.28 -23.87
CA GLU A 5 9.62 -5.42 -22.69
C GLU A 5 9.43 -6.34 -21.47
N VAL A 6 10.53 -6.58 -20.76
CA VAL A 6 10.48 -7.17 -19.42
C VAL A 6 9.84 -6.11 -18.53
N ASN A 7 8.51 -6.16 -18.44
CA ASN A 7 7.72 -5.34 -17.54
C ASN A 7 7.97 -5.82 -16.10
N MET A 8 9.11 -5.44 -15.54
CA MET A 8 9.54 -5.85 -14.20
C MET A 8 8.64 -5.16 -13.19
N LYS A 9 7.59 -5.89 -12.77
CA LYS A 9 6.61 -5.39 -11.80
C LYS A 9 7.32 -5.22 -10.46
N MET A 10 7.58 -3.98 -10.05
CA MET A 10 8.14 -3.68 -8.73
C MET A 10 7.31 -4.33 -7.62
N SER A 11 7.98 -4.97 -6.66
CA SER A 11 7.32 -5.56 -5.50
C SER A 11 6.71 -4.47 -4.60
N THR A 12 5.84 -4.87 -3.67
CA THR A 12 5.29 -3.94 -2.67
C THR A 12 6.41 -3.39 -1.79
N GLU A 13 7.36 -4.22 -1.39
CA GLU A 13 8.53 -3.82 -0.59
C GLU A 13 9.38 -2.78 -1.32
N ASP A 14 9.65 -2.98 -2.62
CA ASP A 14 10.40 -2.01 -3.44
C ASP A 14 9.67 -0.66 -3.50
N LYS A 15 8.34 -0.68 -3.67
CA LYS A 15 7.53 0.55 -3.72
C LYS A 15 7.56 1.28 -2.38
N LEU A 16 7.43 0.56 -1.27
CA LEU A 16 7.48 1.15 0.06
C LEU A 16 8.86 1.73 0.37
N HIS A 17 9.93 1.05 -0.06
CA HIS A 17 11.29 1.55 0.07
C HIS A 17 11.49 2.86 -0.72
N VAL A 18 11.08 2.90 -1.99
CA VAL A 18 11.14 4.13 -2.80
C VAL A 18 10.32 5.27 -2.18
N LEU A 19 9.14 4.98 -1.62
CA LEU A 19 8.34 5.99 -0.94
C LEU A 19 9.05 6.55 0.29
N GLN A 20 9.78 5.71 1.04
CA GLN A 20 10.53 6.14 2.22
C GLN A 20 11.66 7.09 1.84
N GLU A 21 12.37 6.84 0.73
CA GLU A 21 13.40 7.74 0.20
C GLU A 21 12.81 9.10 -0.23
N LEU A 22 11.57 9.12 -0.72
CA LEU A 22 10.88 10.34 -1.18
C LEU A 22 10.16 11.11 -0.05
N ARG A 23 10.19 10.60 1.18
CA ARG A 23 9.35 11.11 2.29
C ARG A 23 9.55 12.59 2.57
N GLU A 24 10.80 13.06 2.55
CA GLU A 24 11.14 14.47 2.80
C GLU A 24 10.62 15.39 1.67
N ASP A 25 10.71 14.93 0.41
CA ASP A 25 10.32 15.72 -0.76
C ASP A 25 8.80 15.86 -0.91
N ILE A 26 8.05 14.77 -0.65
CA ILE A 26 6.59 14.74 -0.82
C ILE A 26 5.84 15.19 0.44
N GLY A 27 6.53 15.20 1.58
CA GLY A 27 5.97 15.51 2.89
C GLY A 27 5.14 14.37 3.51
N GLU A 28 5.05 14.41 4.84
CA GLU A 28 4.47 13.35 5.66
C GLU A 28 3.03 12.96 5.25
N ALA A 29 2.19 13.95 4.95
CA ALA A 29 0.80 13.69 4.59
C ALA A 29 0.66 12.95 3.25
N ALA A 30 1.52 13.25 2.28
CA ALA A 30 1.52 12.56 1.00
C ALA A 30 2.14 11.17 1.13
N PHE A 31 3.26 11.07 1.84
CA PHE A 31 3.91 9.80 2.17
C PHE A 31 2.95 8.81 2.84
N ARG A 32 2.27 9.23 3.93
CA ARG A 32 1.28 8.42 4.62
C ARG A 32 0.18 7.89 3.69
N ARG A 33 -0.37 8.75 2.82
CA ARG A 33 -1.41 8.34 1.86
C ARG A 33 -0.86 7.36 0.82
N ALA A 34 0.36 7.56 0.36
CA ALA A 34 1.00 6.69 -0.62
C ALA A 34 1.28 5.30 -0.06
N VAL A 35 1.85 5.21 1.15
CA VAL A 35 2.06 3.93 1.87
C VAL A 35 0.73 3.21 2.06
N ALA A 36 -0.29 3.91 2.55
CA ALA A 36 -1.62 3.34 2.75
C ALA A 36 -2.22 2.80 1.45
N ALA A 37 -2.08 3.51 0.34
CA ALA A 37 -2.59 3.11 -0.97
C ALA A 37 -1.86 1.89 -1.55
N VAL A 38 -0.53 1.88 -1.48
CA VAL A 38 0.30 0.77 -1.94
C VAL A 38 -0.05 -0.51 -1.17
N GLU A 39 -0.11 -0.41 0.16
CA GLU A 39 -0.40 -1.56 1.02
C GLU A 39 -1.85 -2.06 0.85
N THR A 40 -2.81 -1.14 0.75
CA THR A 40 -4.22 -1.48 0.52
C THR A 40 -4.37 -2.28 -0.77
N LYS A 41 -3.76 -1.80 -1.86
CA LYS A 41 -3.80 -2.49 -3.15
C LYS A 41 -3.16 -3.88 -3.07
N HIS A 42 -2.01 -3.98 -2.41
CA HIS A 42 -1.32 -5.26 -2.24
C HIS A 42 -2.18 -6.30 -1.51
N ILE A 43 -2.80 -5.91 -0.39
CA ILE A 43 -3.66 -6.82 0.39
C ILE A 43 -4.89 -7.23 -0.42
N LEU A 44 -5.54 -6.29 -1.10
CA LEU A 44 -6.70 -6.60 -1.93
C LEU A 44 -6.36 -7.58 -3.06
N GLU A 45 -5.24 -7.38 -3.74
CA GLU A 45 -4.74 -8.30 -4.77
C GLU A 45 -4.47 -9.69 -4.17
N LEU A 46 -3.77 -9.77 -3.04
CA LEU A 46 -3.50 -11.04 -2.36
C LEU A 46 -4.77 -11.79 -1.96
N MET A 47 -5.79 -11.08 -1.49
CA MET A 47 -7.05 -11.68 -1.06
C MET A 47 -7.87 -12.16 -2.24
N TYR A 48 -7.89 -11.37 -3.33
CA TYR A 48 -8.48 -11.78 -4.60
C TYR A 48 -7.84 -13.07 -5.13
N TYR A 49 -6.50 -13.13 -5.20
CA TYR A 49 -5.81 -14.34 -5.65
C TYR A 49 -6.03 -15.56 -4.75
N LYS A 50 -6.25 -15.34 -3.44
CA LYS A 50 -6.55 -16.42 -2.49
C LYS A 50 -8.04 -16.83 -2.48
N GLY A 51 -8.89 -16.17 -3.27
CA GLY A 51 -10.33 -16.38 -3.25
C GLY A 51 -10.97 -16.05 -1.90
N LYS A 52 -10.33 -15.19 -1.09
CA LYS A 52 -10.79 -14.82 0.24
C LYS A 52 -11.45 -13.45 0.18
N ARG A 53 -12.58 -13.31 0.88
CA ARG A 53 -13.13 -12.00 1.22
C ARG A 53 -12.33 -11.43 2.39
N ILE A 54 -11.96 -10.16 2.31
CA ILE A 54 -11.35 -9.44 3.42
C ILE A 54 -12.41 -8.58 4.10
N GLU A 55 -12.47 -8.69 5.42
CA GLU A 55 -13.27 -7.78 6.23
C GLU A 55 -12.62 -6.40 6.26
N ARG A 56 -13.44 -5.35 6.16
CA ARG A 56 -12.93 -3.96 6.11
C ARG A 56 -12.03 -3.62 7.30
N THR A 57 -12.41 -4.12 8.48
CA THR A 57 -11.67 -3.92 9.73
C THR A 57 -10.30 -4.60 9.67
N GLU A 58 -10.22 -5.77 9.04
CA GLU A 58 -8.95 -6.48 8.85
C GLU A 58 -8.03 -5.71 7.88
N LEU A 59 -8.57 -5.21 6.77
CA LEU A 59 -7.81 -4.36 5.84
C LEU A 59 -7.26 -3.12 6.54
N CYS A 60 -8.11 -2.41 7.28
CA CYS A 60 -7.75 -1.22 8.04
C CYS A 60 -6.63 -1.52 9.06
N ASN A 61 -6.77 -2.61 9.83
CA ASN A 61 -5.77 -2.99 10.83
C ASN A 61 -4.42 -3.32 10.19
N ARG A 62 -4.41 -4.10 9.10
CA ARG A 62 -3.18 -4.48 8.40
C ARG A 62 -2.46 -3.25 7.83
N VAL A 63 -3.18 -2.35 7.16
CA VAL A 63 -2.57 -1.13 6.61
C VAL A 63 -2.04 -0.21 7.71
N ASN A 64 -2.79 -0.06 8.81
CA ASN A 64 -2.35 0.78 9.93
C ASN A 64 -1.13 0.19 10.67
N LEU A 65 -0.99 -1.14 10.73
CA LEU A 65 0.22 -1.79 11.24
C LEU A 65 1.45 -1.44 10.37
N THR A 66 1.30 -1.47 9.04
CA THR A 66 2.37 -1.05 8.12
C THR A 66 2.73 0.42 8.34
N LEU A 67 1.73 1.31 8.45
CA LEU A 67 1.94 2.73 8.72
C LEU A 67 2.69 2.99 10.04
N TRP A 68 2.35 2.25 11.10
CA TRP A 68 3.10 2.32 12.36
C TRP A 68 4.56 1.90 12.19
N GLY A 69 4.85 0.91 11.35
CA GLY A 69 6.23 0.53 11.01
C GLY A 69 7.04 1.66 10.37
N PHE A 70 6.37 2.57 9.66
CA PHE A 70 6.98 3.78 9.09
C PHE A 70 6.90 5.01 10.01
N GLY A 71 6.35 4.87 11.22
CA GLY A 71 6.16 5.98 12.16
C GLY A 71 5.08 6.98 11.71
N CYS A 72 4.15 6.56 10.85
CA CYS A 72 3.04 7.39 10.40
C CYS A 72 1.82 7.26 11.34
N GLU A 73 1.01 8.32 11.41
CA GLU A 73 -0.31 8.24 12.01
C GLU A 73 -1.22 7.26 11.25
N PRO A 74 -2.13 6.56 11.95
CA PRO A 74 -3.06 5.65 11.30
C PRO A 74 -4.03 6.38 10.37
N MET A 75 -4.56 5.66 9.38
CA MET A 75 -5.66 6.11 8.55
C MET A 75 -6.99 5.80 9.22
N SER A 76 -7.96 6.70 9.06
CA SER A 76 -9.31 6.50 9.57
C SER A 76 -10.03 5.39 8.78
N TYR A 77 -10.96 4.71 9.45
CA TYR A 77 -11.82 3.71 8.79
C TYR A 77 -12.59 4.27 7.59
N SER A 78 -12.95 5.56 7.62
CA SER A 78 -13.63 6.23 6.51
C SER A 78 -12.80 6.30 5.23
N TRP A 79 -11.47 6.39 5.33
CA TRP A 79 -10.59 6.40 4.16
C TRP A 79 -10.65 5.08 3.39
N PHE A 80 -10.72 3.96 4.10
CA PHE A 80 -10.81 2.62 3.50
C PHE A 80 -12.15 2.36 2.79
N ARG A 81 -13.20 3.18 3.02
CA ARG A 81 -14.48 3.06 2.30
C ARG A 81 -14.35 3.36 0.81
N ALA A 82 -13.34 4.11 0.39
CA ALA A 82 -13.11 4.40 -1.02
C ALA A 82 -12.49 3.23 -1.81
N TRP A 83 -12.07 2.16 -1.11
CA TRP A 83 -11.32 1.04 -1.68
C TRP A 83 -12.13 -0.25 -1.81
N LEU A 84 -13.31 -0.33 -1.19
CA LEU A 84 -14.16 -1.52 -1.07
C LEU A 84 -15.60 -1.21 -1.47
#